data_AF-A0A8J4YA13-F1
#
_entry.id   AF-A0A8J4YA13-F1
#
_cell.length_a   1.000
_cell.length_b   1.000
_cell.length_c   1.000
_cell.angle_alpha   90.00
_cell.angle_beta   90.00
_cell.angle_gamma   90.00
#
_symmetry.space_group_name_H-M   'P 1'
#
loop_
_entity.id
_entity.type
_entity.pdbx_description
1 polymer ?
#
loop_
_entity_poly.entity_id
_entity_poly.type
_entity_poly.pdbx_seq_one_letter_code
_entity_poly.pdbx_strand_id
1 'polypeptide(L)'
;MLSRVCHLQQEIATFLRQKNLPGADNFSNPQWLARLALLTDITTHLNDLNVKLQGKNILVTDMYSHITAFEVKLRLWEAQLAAGQFKHFPRIAACAPDDVDLNTCVGVVTSLREEFASRFTGVRPLAPGFKLFTSPFDFNVDEPLPPCRWS
;
A
#
# COMPACT_ATOMS: atom_id res chain seq x y z
N MET A 1 4.50 7.34 12.00
CA MET A 1 5.83 7.10 12.62
C MET A 1 6.95 7.32 11.61
N LEU A 2 6.96 6.62 10.47
CA LEU A 2 8.00 6.75 9.44
C LEU A 2 8.13 8.17 8.84
N SER A 3 7.02 8.91 8.71
CA SER A 3 7.07 10.31 8.24
C SER A 3 7.91 11.21 9.14
N ARG A 4 7.92 10.94 10.46
CA ARG A 4 8.78 11.67 11.40
C ARG A 4 10.25 11.29 11.25
N VAL A 5 10.54 10.01 10.96
CA VAL A 5 11.90 9.52 10.71
C VAL A 5 12.46 10.16 9.43
N CYS A 6 11.67 10.23 8.35
CA CYS A 6 12.07 10.94 7.14
C CYS A 6 12.34 12.43 7.40
N HIS A 7 11.48 13.08 8.19
CA HIS A 7 11.62 14.51 8.49
C HIS A 7 12.85 14.82 9.35
N LEU A 8 13.18 13.93 10.30
CA LEU A 8 14.30 14.10 11.25
C LEU A 8 15.54 13.31 10.85
N GLN A 9 15.68 12.97 9.57
CA GLN A 9 16.71 12.03 9.11
C GLN A 9 18.14 12.50 9.42
N GLN A 10 18.39 13.81 9.37
CA GLN A 10 19.70 14.40 9.64
C GLN A 10 20.03 14.40 11.14
N GLU A 11 19.04 14.72 11.96
CA GLU A 11 19.12 14.74 13.41
C GLU A 11 19.29 13.34 13.96
N ILE A 12 18.54 12.37 13.43
CA ILE A 12 18.68 10.95 13.78
C ILE A 12 20.07 10.45 13.40
N ALA A 13 20.56 10.75 12.18
CA ALA A 13 21.92 10.37 11.78
C ALA A 13 22.98 10.97 12.70
N THR A 14 22.84 12.26 13.05
CA THR A 14 23.76 12.97 13.96
C THR A 14 23.75 12.35 15.35
N PHE A 15 22.56 12.06 15.90
CA PHE A 15 22.41 11.42 17.20
C PHE A 15 23.04 10.02 17.22
N LEU A 16 22.82 9.21 16.18
CA LEU A 16 23.41 7.87 16.07
C LEU A 16 24.95 7.94 16.04
N ARG A 17 25.54 8.88 15.30
CA ARG A 17 27.01 9.10 15.29
C ARG A 17 27.52 9.51 16.67
N GLN A 18 26.87 10.48 17.32
CA GLN A 18 27.25 10.94 18.66
C GLN A 18 27.19 9.83 19.71
N LYS A 19 26.26 8.89 19.56
CA LYS A 19 26.09 7.75 20.47
C LYS A 19 26.89 6.50 20.06
N ASN A 20 27.69 6.56 19.00
CA ASN A 20 28.39 5.40 18.42
C ASN A 20 27.43 4.21 18.14
N LEU A 21 26.21 4.52 17.72
CA LEU A 21 25.21 3.53 17.36
C LEU A 21 25.30 3.18 15.86
N PRO A 22 25.08 1.90 15.49
CA PRO A 22 25.08 1.50 14.09
C PRO A 22 23.92 2.12 13.31
N GLY A 23 24.09 2.25 11.99
CA GLY A 23 23.04 2.69 11.08
C GLY A 23 23.02 4.19 10.75
N ALA A 24 23.93 4.99 11.31
CA ALA A 24 24.09 6.38 10.91
C ALA A 24 24.45 6.55 9.41
N ASP A 25 25.23 5.61 8.86
CA ASP A 25 25.68 5.64 7.47
C ASP A 25 24.55 5.36 6.47
N ASN A 26 23.48 4.71 6.92
CA ASN A 26 22.29 4.46 6.10
C ASN A 26 21.63 5.77 5.65
N PHE A 27 21.67 6.80 6.49
CA PHE A 27 21.12 8.13 6.18
C PHE A 27 21.98 8.93 5.21
N SER A 28 23.17 8.43 4.85
CA SER A 28 24.00 8.95 3.76
C SER A 28 23.88 8.11 2.48
N ASN A 29 23.18 6.96 2.52
CA ASN A 29 23.05 6.05 1.40
C ASN A 29 21.75 6.34 0.60
N PRO A 30 21.84 6.80 -0.66
CA PRO A 30 20.66 7.12 -1.48
C PRO A 30 19.70 5.95 -1.67
N GLN A 31 20.22 4.73 -1.85
CA GLN A 31 19.40 3.52 -2.01
C GLN A 31 18.59 3.22 -0.75
N TRP A 32 19.20 3.42 0.42
CA TRP A 32 18.51 3.22 1.69
C TRP A 32 17.45 4.30 1.92
N LEU A 33 17.77 5.57 1.63
CA LEU A 33 16.82 6.68 1.73
C LEU A 33 15.62 6.49 0.79
N ALA A 34 15.83 6.01 -0.43
CA ALA A 34 14.77 5.68 -1.36
C ALA A 34 13.83 4.59 -0.82
N ARG A 35 14.38 3.54 -0.20
CA ARG A 35 13.57 2.49 0.45
C ARG A 35 12.79 3.03 1.65
N LEU A 36 13.40 3.88 2.47
CA LEU A 36 12.70 4.54 3.58
C LEU A 36 11.56 5.44 3.08
N ALA A 37 11.82 6.20 2.02
CA ALA A 37 10.83 7.06 1.37
C ALA A 37 9.64 6.25 0.83
N LEU A 38 9.91 5.16 0.09
CA LEU A 38 8.91 4.22 -0.40
C LEU A 38 8.05 3.67 0.76
N LEU A 39 8.69 3.14 1.81
CA LEU A 39 7.98 2.58 2.96
C LEU A 39 7.09 3.63 3.62
N THR A 40 7.55 4.88 3.69
CA THR A 40 6.78 5.98 4.26
C THR A 40 5.57 6.34 3.40
N ASP A 41 5.71 6.36 2.08
CA ASP A 41 4.59 6.58 1.15
C ASP A 41 3.60 5.41 1.18
N ILE A 42 4.06 4.17 1.11
CA ILE A 42 3.21 2.97 1.20
C ILE A 42 2.44 2.94 2.53
N THR A 43 3.11 3.16 3.66
CA THR A 43 2.43 3.16 4.96
C THR A 43 1.42 4.30 5.10
N THR A 44 1.64 5.43 4.43
CA THR A 44 0.65 6.51 4.34
C THR A 44 -0.60 6.01 3.60
N HIS A 45 -0.42 5.42 2.42
CA HIS A 45 -1.52 4.86 1.62
C HIS A 45 -2.27 3.73 2.35
N LEU A 46 -1.56 2.87 3.06
CA LEU A 46 -2.15 1.81 3.88
C LEU A 46 -2.95 2.37 5.06
N ASN A 47 -2.45 3.44 5.69
CA ASN A 47 -3.19 4.11 6.75
C ASN A 47 -4.49 4.73 6.22
N ASP A 48 -4.45 5.37 5.05
CA ASP A 48 -5.65 5.93 4.41
C ASP A 48 -6.67 4.84 4.05
N LEU A 49 -6.20 3.69 3.56
CA LEU A 49 -7.07 2.53 3.35
C LEU A 49 -7.66 2.05 4.70
N ASN A 50 -6.82 1.90 5.72
CA ASN A 50 -7.24 1.41 7.02
C ASN A 50 -8.28 2.32 7.68
N VAL A 51 -8.14 3.64 7.57
CA VAL A 51 -9.16 4.60 8.04
C VAL A 51 -10.49 4.40 7.32
N LYS A 52 -10.47 4.17 6.00
CA LYS A 52 -11.69 3.89 5.22
C LYS A 52 -12.35 2.58 5.68
N LEU A 53 -11.56 1.55 5.95
CA LEU A 53 -12.07 0.25 6.41
C LEU A 53 -12.58 0.27 7.86
N GLN A 54 -12.04 1.15 8.71
CA GLN A 54 -12.45 1.29 10.11
C GLN A 54 -13.54 2.36 10.34
N GLY A 55 -14.05 2.97 9.26
CA GLY A 55 -15.11 3.96 9.34
C GLY A 55 -16.36 3.41 10.02
N LYS A 56 -17.03 4.23 10.83
CA LYS A 56 -18.37 3.88 11.33
C LYS A 56 -19.35 3.85 10.17
N ASN A 57 -20.30 2.92 10.20
CA ASN A 57 -21.40 2.82 9.24
C ASN A 57 -20.95 2.46 7.80
N ILE A 58 -19.85 1.71 7.65
CA ILE A 58 -19.40 1.18 6.36
C ILE A 58 -19.99 -0.22 6.10
N LEU A 59 -20.54 -0.44 4.91
CA LEU A 59 -21.01 -1.77 4.52
C LEU A 59 -19.85 -2.66 4.11
N VAL A 60 -20.00 -3.98 4.28
CA VAL A 60 -18.98 -4.95 3.82
C VAL A 60 -18.71 -4.83 2.31
N THR A 61 -19.70 -4.40 1.53
CA THR A 61 -19.60 -4.13 0.09
C THR A 61 -18.71 -2.92 -0.21
N ASP A 62 -18.77 -1.88 0.62
CA ASP A 62 -17.92 -0.70 0.51
C ASP A 62 -16.48 -1.04 0.91
N MET A 63 -16.31 -1.82 1.97
CA MET A 63 -15.00 -2.35 2.38
C MET A 63 -14.36 -3.16 1.25
N TYR A 64 -15.12 -4.08 0.64
CA TYR A 64 -14.66 -4.87 -0.50
C TYR A 64 -14.30 -3.99 -1.71
N SER A 65 -15.09 -2.97 -1.99
CA SER A 65 -14.82 -2.00 -3.06
C SER A 65 -13.53 -1.20 -2.79
N HIS A 66 -13.28 -0.80 -1.54
CA HIS A 66 -12.03 -0.14 -1.16
C HIS A 66 -10.81 -1.06 -1.29
N ILE A 67 -10.92 -2.32 -0.88
CA ILE A 67 -9.85 -3.32 -1.01
C ILE A 67 -9.52 -3.57 -2.48
N THR A 68 -10.52 -3.87 -3.30
CA THR A 68 -10.32 -4.15 -4.74
C THR A 68 -9.79 -2.94 -5.50
N ALA A 69 -10.27 -1.73 -5.19
CA ALA A 69 -9.70 -0.50 -5.73
C ALA A 69 -8.23 -0.31 -5.31
N PHE A 70 -7.87 -0.69 -4.08
CA PHE A 70 -6.48 -0.63 -3.61
C PHE A 70 -5.59 -1.65 -4.34
N GLU A 71 -6.05 -2.87 -4.60
CA GLU A 71 -5.32 -3.85 -5.42
C GLU A 71 -5.06 -3.35 -6.84
N VAL A 72 -6.00 -2.61 -7.43
CA VAL A 72 -5.80 -1.95 -8.73
C VAL A 72 -4.76 -0.83 -8.63
N LYS A 73 -4.78 -0.04 -7.55
CA LYS A 73 -3.75 0.99 -7.31
C LYS A 73 -2.36 0.39 -7.15
N LEU A 74 -2.20 -0.74 -6.44
CA LEU A 74 -0.91 -1.42 -6.30
C LEU A 74 -0.33 -1.80 -7.67
N ARG A 75 -1.16 -2.33 -8.58
CA ARG A 75 -0.76 -2.62 -9.97
C ARG A 75 -0.34 -1.37 -10.73
N LEU A 76 -1.09 -0.28 -10.59
CA LEU A 76 -0.75 1.00 -11.20
C LEU A 76 0.59 1.54 -10.68
N TRP A 77 0.80 1.48 -9.36
CA TRP A 77 2.02 1.95 -8.71
C TRP A 77 3.24 1.13 -9.08
N GLU A 78 3.10 -0.19 -9.19
CA GLU A 78 4.14 -1.10 -9.70
C GLU A 78 4.60 -0.66 -11.10
N ALA A 79 3.65 -0.45 -12.03
CA ALA A 79 3.95 0.02 -13.39
C ALA A 79 4.57 1.42 -13.42
N GLN A 80 4.09 2.33 -12.58
CA GLN A 80 4.62 3.70 -12.48
C GLN A 80 6.05 3.72 -11.94
N LEU A 81 6.35 2.96 -10.89
CA LEU A 81 7.71 2.85 -10.35
C LEU A 81 8.67 2.26 -11.38
N ALA A 82 8.24 1.22 -12.12
CA ALA A 82 9.05 0.65 -13.20
C ALA A 82 9.31 1.65 -14.34
N ALA A 83 8.38 2.59 -14.57
CA ALA A 83 8.52 3.67 -15.54
C ALA A 83 9.19 4.95 -14.98
N GLY A 84 9.70 4.93 -13.74
CA GLY A 84 10.31 6.10 -13.09
C GLY A 84 9.32 7.25 -12.80
N GLN A 85 8.02 6.94 -12.67
CA GLN A 85 6.97 7.92 -12.40
C GLN A 85 6.60 7.95 -10.92
N PHE A 86 6.80 9.11 -10.28
CA PHE A 86 6.65 9.24 -8.82
C PHE A 86 5.40 9.99 -8.36
N LYS A 87 4.36 10.09 -9.20
CA LYS A 87 3.14 10.87 -8.90
C LYS A 87 2.48 10.49 -7.56
N HIS A 88 2.54 9.22 -7.19
CA HIS A 88 1.98 8.71 -5.93
C HIS A 88 3.04 8.42 -4.86
N PHE A 89 4.29 8.77 -5.14
CA PHE A 89 5.46 8.56 -4.29
C PHE A 89 6.23 9.87 -4.11
N PRO A 90 5.62 10.91 -3.51
CA PRO A 90 6.23 12.24 -3.41
C PRO A 90 7.53 12.24 -2.62
N ARG A 91 7.73 11.30 -1.68
CA ARG A 91 8.97 11.20 -0.91
C ARG A 91 10.09 10.56 -1.73
N ILE A 92 9.75 9.59 -2.58
CA ILE A 92 10.73 9.06 -3.54
C ILE A 92 11.11 10.16 -4.52
N ALA A 93 10.15 10.93 -5.04
CA ALA A 93 10.44 12.06 -5.93
C ALA A 93 11.42 13.08 -5.31
N ALA A 94 11.32 13.32 -4.00
CA ALA A 94 12.22 14.20 -3.26
C ALA A 94 13.59 13.59 -2.96
N CYS A 95 13.70 12.25 -2.96
CA CYS A 95 14.89 11.50 -2.58
C CYS A 95 15.57 10.78 -3.75
N ALA A 96 15.03 10.84 -4.97
CA ALA A 96 15.53 10.11 -6.13
C ALA A 96 16.58 10.95 -6.89
N PRO A 97 17.89 10.76 -6.63
CA PRO A 97 18.90 11.05 -7.63
C PRO A 97 18.75 10.09 -8.81
N ASP A 98 19.32 10.46 -9.95
CA ASP A 98 19.27 9.71 -11.21
C ASP A 98 19.82 8.25 -11.12
N ASP A 99 20.48 7.88 -10.01
CA ASP A 99 21.19 6.61 -9.80
C ASP A 99 20.50 5.61 -8.82
N VAL A 100 19.27 5.86 -8.37
CA VAL A 100 18.57 4.92 -7.46
C VAL A 100 18.05 3.70 -8.22
N ASP A 101 18.42 2.48 -7.77
CA ASP A 101 17.83 1.24 -8.28
C ASP A 101 16.37 1.10 -7.80
N LEU A 102 15.44 1.38 -8.70
CA LEU A 102 14.00 1.25 -8.43
C LEU A 102 13.52 -0.19 -8.47
N ASN A 103 14.29 -1.17 -8.96
CA ASN A 103 13.84 -2.56 -9.03
C ASN A 103 13.52 -3.12 -7.65
N THR A 104 14.32 -2.73 -6.65
CA THR A 104 14.04 -3.06 -5.25
C THR A 104 12.70 -2.48 -4.79
N CYS A 105 12.36 -1.25 -5.21
CA CYS A 105 11.12 -0.59 -4.84
C CYS A 105 9.90 -1.23 -5.52
N VAL A 106 10.04 -1.56 -6.82
CA VAL A 106 9.03 -2.32 -7.58
C VAL A 106 8.77 -3.64 -6.88
N GLY A 107 9.82 -4.40 -6.54
CA GLY A 107 9.70 -5.69 -5.84
C GLY A 107 8.92 -5.60 -4.52
N VAL A 108 9.14 -4.55 -3.73
CA VAL A 108 8.36 -4.33 -2.49
C VAL A 108 6.87 -4.13 -2.79
N VAL A 109 6.52 -3.36 -3.83
CA VAL A 109 5.11 -3.16 -4.22
C VAL A 109 4.50 -4.44 -4.79
N THR A 110 5.26 -5.22 -5.57
CA THR A 110 4.85 -6.52 -6.09
C THR A 110 4.54 -7.49 -4.95
N SER A 111 5.41 -7.62 -3.94
CA SER A 111 5.15 -8.46 -2.77
C SER A 111 3.92 -7.99 -2.00
N LEU A 112 3.74 -6.67 -1.80
CA LEU A 112 2.55 -6.14 -1.15
C LEU A 112 1.26 -6.50 -1.91
N ARG A 113 1.29 -6.41 -3.25
CA ARG A 113 0.17 -6.80 -4.12
C ARG A 113 -0.18 -8.28 -3.96
N GLU A 114 0.82 -9.15 -3.90
CA GLU A 114 0.64 -10.58 -3.71
C GLU A 114 0.06 -10.91 -2.34
N GLU A 115 0.53 -10.24 -1.29
CA GLU A 115 -0.02 -10.38 0.07
C GLU A 115 -1.49 -9.95 0.13
N PHE A 116 -1.87 -8.85 -0.54
CA PHE A 116 -3.27 -8.46 -0.66
C PHE A 116 -4.09 -9.54 -1.38
N ALA A 117 -3.59 -10.04 -2.52
CA ALA A 117 -4.29 -11.06 -3.28
C ALA A 117 -4.51 -12.33 -2.47
N SER A 118 -3.46 -12.78 -1.76
CA SER A 118 -3.50 -13.95 -0.86
C SER A 118 -4.50 -13.74 0.28
N ARG A 119 -4.37 -12.63 1.02
CA ARG A 119 -5.17 -12.35 2.22
C ARG A 119 -6.67 -12.27 1.96
N PHE A 120 -7.09 -11.72 0.82
CA PHE A 120 -8.51 -11.54 0.51
C PHE A 120 -9.11 -12.67 -0.34
N THR A 121 -8.38 -13.76 -0.57
CA THR A 121 -8.85 -14.93 -1.35
C THR A 121 -10.19 -15.47 -0.83
N GLY A 122 -10.38 -15.53 0.49
CA GLY A 122 -11.62 -16.04 1.09
C GLY A 122 -12.84 -15.11 0.95
N VAL A 123 -12.63 -13.82 0.67
CA VAL A 123 -13.72 -12.83 0.52
C VAL A 123 -14.19 -12.74 -0.92
N ARG A 124 -13.32 -13.04 -1.90
CA ARG A 124 -13.62 -12.95 -3.34
C ARG A 124 -14.84 -13.76 -3.77
N PRO A 125 -15.08 -14.99 -3.25
CA PRO A 125 -16.30 -15.73 -3.58
C PRO A 125 -17.60 -15.04 -3.14
N LEU A 126 -17.55 -14.10 -2.18
CA LEU A 126 -18.75 -13.37 -1.71
C LEU A 126 -19.13 -12.20 -2.63
N ALA A 127 -18.27 -11.84 -3.58
CA ALA A 127 -18.47 -10.70 -4.48
C ALA A 127 -19.81 -10.70 -5.24
N PRO A 128 -20.35 -11.84 -5.71
CA PRO A 128 -21.66 -11.87 -6.36
C PRO A 128 -22.79 -11.40 -5.42
N GLY A 129 -22.75 -11.78 -4.14
CA GLY A 129 -23.74 -11.35 -3.14
C GLY A 129 -23.68 -9.85 -2.83
N PHE A 130 -22.52 -9.21 -3.05
CA PHE A 130 -22.39 -7.77 -2.86
C PHE A 130 -23.13 -6.95 -3.92
N LYS A 131 -23.32 -7.51 -5.13
CA LYS A 131 -24.09 -6.84 -6.21
C LYS A 131 -25.51 -6.51 -5.81
N LEU A 132 -26.13 -7.32 -4.95
CA LEU A 132 -27.48 -7.06 -4.44
C LEU A 132 -27.57 -5.70 -3.73
N PHE A 133 -26.51 -5.30 -3.03
CA PHE A 133 -26.49 -4.06 -2.26
C PHE A 133 -25.98 -2.86 -3.07
N THR A 134 -25.12 -3.10 -4.06
CA THR A 134 -24.56 -2.03 -4.88
C THR A 134 -25.38 -1.72 -6.13
N SER A 135 -26.11 -2.70 -6.68
CA SER A 135 -26.89 -2.58 -7.91
C SER A 135 -28.08 -3.57 -7.88
N PRO A 136 -29.07 -3.34 -7.01
CA PRO A 136 -30.16 -4.29 -6.74
C PRO A 136 -31.02 -4.66 -7.96
N PHE A 137 -31.14 -3.74 -8.94
CA PHE A 137 -31.92 -3.96 -10.15
C PHE A 137 -31.17 -4.71 -11.26
N ASP A 138 -29.84 -4.82 -11.15
CA ASP A 138 -29.00 -5.59 -12.07
C ASP A 138 -28.70 -6.99 -11.53
N PHE A 139 -29.31 -7.37 -10.40
CA PHE A 139 -29.09 -8.65 -9.74
C PHE A 139 -29.97 -9.73 -10.37
N ASN A 140 -29.35 -10.80 -10.85
CA ASN A 140 -30.07 -11.97 -11.38
C ASN A 140 -30.54 -12.87 -10.22
N VAL A 141 -31.85 -12.92 -10.00
CA VAL A 141 -32.46 -13.70 -8.90
C VAL A 141 -32.37 -15.21 -9.11
N ASP A 142 -32.20 -15.65 -10.37
CA ASP A 142 -32.11 -17.06 -10.73
C ASP A 142 -30.66 -17.60 -10.63
N GLU A 143 -29.67 -16.74 -10.40
CA GLU A 143 -28.27 -17.13 -10.26
C GLU A 143 -27.98 -17.59 -8.81
N PRO A 144 -27.58 -18.85 -8.59
CA PRO A 144 -27.38 -19.36 -7.24
C PRO A 144 -26.19 -18.68 -6.56
N LEU A 145 -26.44 -18.06 -5.40
CA LEU A 145 -25.39 -17.46 -4.58
C LEU A 145 -24.46 -18.56 -4.03
N PRO A 146 -23.14 -18.29 -3.96
CA PRO A 146 -22.20 -19.23 -3.37
C PRO A 146 -22.55 -19.48 -1.89
N PRO A 147 -22.34 -20.70 -1.38
CA PRO A 147 -22.68 -21.04 -0.01
C PRO A 147 -21.86 -20.19 0.97
N CYS A 148 -22.55 -19.36 1.75
CA CYS A 148 -21.92 -18.59 2.83
C CYS A 148 -21.49 -19.54 3.95
N ARG A 149 -20.21 -19.93 3.98
CA ARG A 149 -19.61 -20.60 5.15
C ARG A 149 -19.34 -19.55 6.22
N TRP A 150 -20.29 -19.36 7.12
CA TRP A 150 -20.03 -18.74 8.41
C TRP A 150 -19.43 -19.84 9.31
N SER A 151 -18.14 -19.72 9.60
CA SER A 151 -17.44 -20.51 10.63
C SER A 151 -17.62 -19.88 11.99
#